data_AF-W1XLV0-F1
#
_entry.id   AF-W1XLV0-F1
#
_cell.length_a   1.000
_cell.length_b   1.000
_cell.length_c   1.000
_cell.angle_alpha   90.00
_cell.angle_beta   90.00
_cell.angle_gamma   90.00
#
_symmetry.space_group_name_H-M   'P 1'
#
loop_
_entity.id
_entity.type
_entity.pdbx_description
1 polymer ?
#
loop_
_entity_poly.entity_id
_entity_poly.type
_entity_poly.pdbx_seq_one_letter_code
_entity_poly.pdbx_strand_id
1 'polypeptide(L)'
;ATQQIKLRDVAPNSEAPLQITLPQLDAREAFLNITVTKDSRTRYSEAGHSIATYQFPLKENTAQPVPFAPNNARPLTLEDDRLSCTVRGYNFA
;
A
#
# COMPACT_ATOMS: atom_id res chain seq x y z
N ALA A 1 3.48 -11.85 -1.71
CA ALA A 1 3.45 -13.29 -1.38
C ALA A 1 2.23 -13.53 -0.51
N THR A 2 1.53 -14.66 -0.70
CA THR A 2 0.33 -15.01 0.07
C THR A 2 0.65 -16.23 0.92
N GLN A 3 0.46 -16.14 2.24
CA GLN A 3 0.56 -17.28 3.17
C GLN A 3 -0.85 -17.73 3.55
N GLN A 4 -1.10 -19.04 3.49
CA GLN A 4 -2.32 -19.65 4.00
C GLN A 4 -2.01 -20.33 5.33
N ILE A 5 -2.70 -19.91 6.40
CA ILE A 5 -2.52 -20.47 7.74
C ILE A 5 -3.84 -21.08 8.19
N LYS A 6 -3.81 -22.38 8.52
CA LYS A 6 -4.97 -23.08 9.05
C LYS A 6 -4.92 -23.10 10.57
N LEU A 7 -5.72 -22.25 11.20
CA LEU A 7 -5.94 -22.27 12.63
C LEU A 7 -6.71 -23.52 13.05
N ARG A 8 -6.31 -24.13 14.16
CA ARG A 8 -6.99 -25.27 14.78
C ARG A 8 -7.21 -24.97 16.26
N ASP A 9 -8.31 -25.49 16.80
CA ASP A 9 -8.59 -25.52 18.24
C ASP A 9 -8.58 -24.15 18.95
N VAL A 10 -8.96 -23.08 18.24
CA VAL A 10 -9.14 -21.74 18.85
C VAL A 10 -10.46 -21.72 19.60
N ALA A 11 -10.40 -21.57 20.92
CA ALA A 11 -11.59 -21.53 21.77
C ALA A 11 -12.40 -20.24 21.54
N PRO A 12 -13.72 -20.24 21.78
CA PRO A 12 -14.52 -19.02 21.76
C PRO A 12 -13.97 -17.97 22.74
N ASN A 13 -13.99 -16.70 22.32
CA ASN A 13 -13.50 -15.56 23.12
C ASN A 13 -12.03 -15.70 23.58
N SER A 14 -11.20 -16.37 22.79
CA SER A 14 -9.76 -16.50 23.03
C SER A 14 -8.93 -15.88 21.91
N GLU A 15 -7.63 -15.77 22.14
CA GLU A 15 -6.65 -15.30 21.17
C GLU A 15 -5.71 -16.43 20.74
N ALA A 16 -5.27 -16.38 19.47
CA ALA A 16 -4.28 -17.32 18.93
C ALA A 16 -3.18 -16.53 18.22
N PRO A 17 -1.90 -16.61 18.65
CA PRO A 17 -0.82 -15.89 18.00
C PRO A 17 -0.55 -16.47 16.61
N LEU A 18 -0.41 -15.58 15.63
CA LEU A 18 -0.07 -15.92 14.25
C LEU A 18 1.31 -15.38 13.92
N GLN A 19 2.21 -16.25 13.45
CA GLN A 19 3.49 -15.83 12.90
C GLN A 19 3.41 -15.82 11.37
N ILE A 20 3.75 -14.67 10.78
CA ILE A 20 3.79 -14.49 9.33
C ILE A 20 5.19 -14.10 8.90
N THR A 21 5.64 -14.64 7.76
CA THR A 21 6.92 -14.26 7.18
C THR A 21 6.69 -13.11 6.21
N LEU A 22 7.28 -11.96 6.50
CA LEU A 22 7.19 -10.80 5.61
C LEU A 22 8.18 -10.93 4.46
N PRO A 23 7.76 -10.65 3.21
CA PRO A 23 8.67 -10.58 2.08
C PRO A 23 9.56 -9.33 2.19
N GLN A 24 10.62 -9.28 1.38
CA GLN A 24 11.42 -8.06 1.24
C GLN A 24 10.54 -6.94 0.65
N LEU A 25 10.50 -5.79 1.33
CA LEU A 25 9.73 -4.63 0.90
C LEU A 25 10.66 -3.61 0.22
N ASP A 26 10.20 -3.03 -0.88
CA ASP A 26 10.89 -1.93 -1.56
C ASP A 26 10.55 -0.57 -0.93
N ALA A 27 10.88 0.54 -1.60
CA ALA A 27 10.64 1.88 -1.08
C ALA A 27 9.15 2.29 -1.04
N ARG A 28 8.25 1.52 -1.66
CA ARG A 28 6.82 1.84 -1.78
C ARG A 28 6.09 1.60 -0.47
N GLU A 29 4.90 2.20 -0.37
CA GLU A 29 3.95 1.89 0.68
C GLU A 29 3.50 0.42 0.57
N ALA A 30 3.36 -0.24 1.72
CA ALA A 30 2.93 -1.63 1.81
C ALA A 30 1.90 -1.84 2.92
N PHE A 31 0.93 -2.72 2.64
CA PHE A 31 -0.12 -3.13 3.58
C PHE A 31 -0.16 -4.65 3.74
N LEU A 32 -0.46 -5.10 4.95
CA LEU A 32 -0.80 -6.48 5.25
C LEU A 32 -2.32 -6.66 5.17
N ASN A 33 -2.77 -7.53 4.29
CA ASN A 33 -4.19 -7.89 4.18
C ASN A 33 -4.40 -9.29 4.77
N ILE A 34 -5.31 -9.40 5.72
CA ILE A 34 -5.71 -10.66 6.36
C ILE A 34 -7.15 -10.95 5.97
N THR A 35 -7.38 -12.08 5.32
CA THR A 35 -8.71 -12.56 4.97
C THR A 35 -8.98 -13.86 5.73
N VAL A 36 -10.06 -13.88 6.51
CA VAL A 36 -10.50 -15.05 7.25
C VAL A 36 -11.57 -15.75 6.43
N THR A 37 -11.30 -16.98 6.00
CA THR A 37 -12.21 -17.76 5.18
C THR A 37 -12.72 -18.98 5.94
N LYS A 38 -13.99 -19.36 5.70
CA LYS A 38 -14.47 -20.68 6.13
C LYS A 38 -13.88 -21.74 5.22
N ASP A 39 -13.11 -22.68 5.77
CA ASP A 39 -12.48 -23.77 5.01
C ASP A 39 -13.49 -24.78 4.45
N SER A 40 -14.60 -25.01 5.17
CA SER A 40 -15.64 -25.96 4.84
C SER A 40 -16.91 -25.28 4.34
N ARG A 41 -17.64 -25.94 3.44
CA ARG A 41 -19.00 -25.54 3.06
C ARG A 41 -19.92 -25.57 4.27
N THR A 42 -20.82 -24.60 4.36
CA THR A 42 -21.94 -24.57 5.32
C THR A 42 -23.27 -24.66 4.58
N ARG A 43 -24.40 -24.62 5.30
CA ARG A 43 -25.74 -24.59 4.68
C ARG A 43 -25.95 -23.32 3.83
N TYR A 44 -25.26 -22.24 4.15
CA TYR A 44 -25.48 -20.90 3.58
C TYR A 44 -24.23 -20.29 2.93
N SER A 45 -23.13 -21.03 2.85
CA SER A 45 -21.89 -20.55 2.25
C SER A 45 -21.08 -21.69 1.64
N GLU A 46 -20.42 -21.42 0.52
CA GLU A 46 -19.48 -22.37 -0.07
C GLU A 46 -18.19 -22.49 0.76
N ALA A 47 -17.42 -23.56 0.50
CA ALA A 47 -16.06 -23.68 1.02
C ALA A 47 -15.19 -22.54 0.47
N GLY A 48 -14.34 -21.97 1.32
CA GLY A 48 -13.52 -20.80 0.99
C GLY A 48 -14.22 -19.44 1.13
N HIS A 49 -15.47 -19.40 1.60
CA HIS A 49 -16.20 -18.14 1.75
C HIS A 49 -15.52 -17.19 2.75
N SER A 50 -15.27 -15.95 2.33
CA SER A 50 -14.69 -14.92 3.19
C SER A 50 -15.69 -14.46 4.26
N ILE A 51 -15.26 -14.46 5.51
CA ILE A 51 -16.06 -14.08 6.68
C ILE A 51 -15.63 -12.71 7.20
N ALA A 52 -14.33 -12.40 7.12
CA ALA A 52 -13.79 -11.12 7.58
C ALA A 52 -12.53 -10.74 6.80
N THR A 53 -12.33 -9.44 6.63
CA THR A 53 -11.13 -8.86 6.01
C THR A 53 -10.60 -7.75 6.91
N TYR A 54 -9.30 -7.78 7.17
CA TYR A 54 -8.59 -6.77 7.92
C TYR A 54 -7.40 -6.27 7.12
N GLN A 55 -7.07 -4.99 7.26
CA GLN A 55 -5.93 -4.38 6.63
C GLN A 55 -5.12 -3.60 7.67
N PHE A 56 -3.81 -3.80 7.64
CA PHE A 56 -2.87 -3.12 8.52
C PHE A 56 -1.78 -2.44 7.69
N PRO A 57 -1.44 -1.17 7.97
CA PRO A 57 -0.28 -0.54 7.36
C PRO A 57 0.99 -1.26 7.82
N LEU A 58 1.86 -1.60 6.88
CA LEU A 58 3.11 -2.31 7.16
C LEU A 58 4.34 -1.41 6.99
N LYS A 59 4.34 -0.58 5.93
CA LYS A 59 5.42 0.34 5.64
C LYS A 59 4.88 1.56 4.90
N GLU A 60 5.30 2.76 5.31
CA GLU A 60 5.00 4.00 4.62
C GLU A 60 5.84 4.17 3.35
N ASN A 61 5.39 5.04 2.44
CA ASN A 61 6.16 5.36 1.25
C ASN A 61 7.46 6.11 1.62
N THR A 62 8.60 5.53 1.25
CA THR A 62 9.95 6.07 1.45
C THR A 62 10.64 6.38 0.11
N ALA A 63 9.93 6.26 -1.01
CA ALA A 63 10.46 6.56 -2.32
C ALA A 63 10.78 8.05 -2.42
N GLN A 64 12.01 8.35 -2.80
CA GLN A 64 12.41 9.73 -3.12
C GLN A 64 11.81 10.11 -4.48
N PRO A 65 11.21 11.30 -4.63
CA PRO A 65 10.80 11.80 -5.92
C PRO A 65 11.99 11.82 -6.85
N VAL A 66 11.87 11.21 -8.03
CA VAL A 66 12.90 11.32 -9.05
C VAL A 66 12.83 12.73 -9.62
N PRO A 67 13.91 13.54 -9.54
CA PRO A 67 13.91 14.85 -10.16
C PRO A 67 13.63 14.72 -11.65
N PHE A 68 12.66 15.49 -12.16
CA PHE A 68 12.42 15.55 -13.58
C PHE A 68 13.56 16.34 -14.25
N ALA A 69 14.51 15.62 -14.83
CA ALA A 69 15.66 16.21 -15.53
C ALA A 69 15.88 15.52 -16.89
N PRO A 70 14.97 15.69 -17.88
CA PRO A 70 15.28 15.27 -19.24
C PRO A 70 16.49 16.04 -19.78
N ASN A 71 17.26 15.45 -20.71
CA ASN A 71 18.46 16.11 -21.27
C ASN A 71 18.17 17.45 -21.97
N ASN A 72 16.92 17.72 -22.34
CA ASN A 72 16.46 18.97 -22.93
C ASN A 72 15.73 19.89 -21.92
N ALA A 73 15.76 19.56 -20.62
CA ALA A 73 15.20 20.41 -19.58
C ALA A 73 15.85 21.78 -19.63
N ARG A 74 15.04 22.82 -19.72
CA ARG A 74 15.47 24.21 -19.57
C ARG A 74 15.00 24.72 -18.22
N PRO A 75 15.85 25.46 -17.47
CA PRO A 75 15.44 26.05 -16.20
C PRO A 75 14.27 27.02 -16.43
N LEU A 76 13.35 27.08 -15.46
CA LEU A 76 12.28 28.07 -15.44
C LEU A 76 12.87 29.45 -15.11
N THR A 77 12.35 30.48 -15.74
CA THR A 77 12.70 31.87 -15.46
C THR A 77 11.68 32.45 -14.50
N LEU A 78 12.14 32.99 -13.37
CA LEU A 78 11.31 33.75 -12.44
C LEU A 78 11.42 35.23 -12.79
N GLU A 79 10.30 35.83 -13.18
CA GLU A 79 10.18 37.28 -13.37
C GLU A 79 9.36 37.83 -12.21
N ASP A 80 10.04 38.48 -11.26
CA ASP A 80 9.43 39.07 -10.07
C ASP A 80 9.36 40.60 -10.22
N ASP A 81 8.15 41.15 -10.09
CA ASP A 81 7.84 42.57 -10.06
C ASP A 81 7.12 42.91 -8.76
N ARG A 82 7.06 44.19 -8.38
CA ARG A 82 6.48 44.67 -7.11
C ARG A 82 5.03 44.23 -6.86
N LEU A 83 4.29 43.87 -7.90
CA LEU A 83 2.88 43.44 -7.82
C LEU A 83 2.63 42.04 -8.38
N SER A 84 3.63 41.35 -8.94
CA SER A 84 3.42 40.05 -9.58
C SER A 84 4.68 39.19 -9.61
N CYS A 85 4.50 37.89 -9.41
CA CYS A 85 5.52 36.87 -9.58
C CYS A 85 5.12 35.96 -10.74
N THR A 86 5.85 36.01 -11.86
CA THR A 86 5.56 35.22 -13.07
C THR A 86 6.64 34.16 -13.28
N VAL A 87 6.24 32.89 -13.36
CA VAL A 87 7.14 31.78 -13.71
C VAL A 87 6.99 31.46 -15.20
N ARG A 88 8.08 31.49 -15.96
CA ARG A 88 8.11 31.20 -17.40
C ARG A 88 8.94 29.95 -17.70
N GLY A 89 8.48 29.11 -18.62
CA GLY A 89 9.19 27.91 -19.04
C GLY A 89 8.81 27.45 -20.44
N TYR A 90 9.66 26.65 -21.07
CA TYR A 90 9.35 26.03 -22.36
C TYR A 90 8.31 24.92 -22.15
N ASN A 91 7.12 25.05 -22.76
CA ASN A 91 5.95 24.19 -22.55
C ASN A 91 5.46 24.12 -21.08
N PHE A 92 5.69 25.18 -20.30
CA PHE A 92 5.11 25.35 -18.98
C PHE A 92 3.87 26.25 -19.13
N ALA A 93 2.69 25.64 -19.25
CA ALA A 93 1.39 26.32 -19.33
C ALA A 93 0.64 26.20 -18.00
#